data_AF-A0A7I8CAB5-F1
#
_entry.id   AF-A0A7I8CAB5-F1
#
_cell.length_a   1.000
_cell.length_b   1.000
_cell.length_c   1.000
_cell.angle_alpha   90.00
_cell.angle_beta   90.00
_cell.angle_gamma   90.00
#
_symmetry.space_group_name_H-M   'P 1'
#
loop_
_entity.id
_entity.type
_entity.pdbx_description
1 polymer ?
#
loop_
_entity_poly.entity_id
_entity_poly.type
_entity_poly.pdbx_seq_one_letter_code
_entity_poly.pdbx_strand_id
1 'polypeptide(L)'
;MPDKWEYPWYASWDLAFHAAAFALIDPAFAKRQLLLLVKDRYMHPNGQIPAYEWAFSDANPPVHAWAAWRVYEIDRALMGKGDRDFLELVFHKLLLNFAWWVNRKDADGRNIFQGGFLGLDNVGIFDRSSPLPTGGHIDQADGTAWMAAYALDLMRIALELAFANHVFVDIGVKFFEHFLYIAQAVSCEDNCDTGLWDSQDEFFYDKLRLPDGSNVPMRVRSIVGLIPLLAVHVLEERLHGSLPGLRDRLVWFLRNKPELARLVSRWNEPGRGNSLLLSLLRGHRMKALLRRALDEAEFLSDHGVRALSRVHRDQPYVYQHNGQSFCVKYLPAESDSRVFGGNSNWRGPVWMPVNYLLIESLYEFHRYYGDDFRVEYPTGSGNQLSLSEIADALAQRTTTLFLKNKNNERPVMAAYPLLQADPRSQDLVLFHEYFHGDNGRGVGASHQTGWSGLVALLLQPREPASSGFVPETGEAQDAEVAASVK
;
A
#
# COMPACT_ATOMS: atom_id res chain seq x y z
N MET A 1 -16.64 10.43 2.34
CA MET A 1 -17.15 9.06 2.14
C MET A 1 -16.60 8.52 0.84
N PRO A 2 -16.54 7.19 0.64
CA PRO A 2 -16.07 6.57 -0.60
C PRO A 2 -16.85 7.06 -1.80
N ASP A 3 -18.19 6.97 -1.76
CA ASP A 3 -19.09 7.43 -2.83
C ASP A 3 -20.33 8.10 -2.20
N LYS A 4 -20.78 9.24 -2.72
CA LYS A 4 -21.89 10.00 -2.12
C LYS A 4 -23.28 9.35 -2.27
N TRP A 5 -23.43 8.41 -3.21
CA TRP A 5 -24.70 7.76 -3.54
C TRP A 5 -24.75 6.32 -3.07
N GLU A 6 -23.76 5.52 -3.45
CA GLU A 6 -23.73 4.08 -3.17
C GLU A 6 -23.14 3.78 -1.79
N TYR A 7 -22.16 4.59 -1.36
CA TYR A 7 -21.45 4.39 -0.10
C TYR A 7 -21.46 5.64 0.79
N PRO A 8 -22.65 6.15 1.21
CA PRO A 8 -22.77 7.38 1.99
C PRO A 8 -22.39 7.21 3.48
N TRP A 9 -21.39 6.36 3.74
CA TRP A 9 -20.86 5.97 5.04
C TRP A 9 -19.33 6.00 4.98
N TYR A 10 -18.63 5.99 6.11
CA TYR A 10 -17.17 6.00 6.12
C TYR A 10 -16.57 4.59 6.21
N ALA A 11 -15.48 4.35 5.49
CA ALA A 11 -14.51 3.32 5.82
C ALA A 11 -13.19 3.96 6.23
N SER A 12 -12.54 3.39 7.23
CA SER A 12 -11.33 3.96 7.82
C SER A 12 -10.16 3.95 6.83
N TRP A 13 -9.95 2.85 6.11
CA TRP A 13 -8.86 2.76 5.13
C TRP A 13 -9.10 3.67 3.92
N ASP A 14 -10.34 3.77 3.42
CA ASP A 14 -10.75 4.74 2.40
C ASP A 14 -10.39 6.17 2.82
N LEU A 15 -10.77 6.57 4.04
CA LEU A 15 -10.54 7.93 4.57
C LEU A 15 -9.06 8.32 4.51
N ALA A 16 -8.15 7.38 4.74
CA ALA A 16 -6.72 7.61 4.68
C ALA A 16 -6.27 8.03 3.26
N PHE A 17 -6.71 7.32 2.22
CA PHE A 17 -6.42 7.69 0.83
C PHE A 17 -7.11 8.99 0.42
N HIS A 18 -8.34 9.23 0.91
CA HIS A 18 -9.06 10.47 0.64
C HIS A 18 -8.30 11.67 1.19
N ALA A 19 -7.82 11.57 2.43
CA ALA A 19 -7.06 12.62 3.08
C ALA A 19 -5.77 12.93 2.32
N ALA A 20 -5.04 11.90 1.86
CA ALA A 20 -3.83 12.08 1.06
C ALA A 20 -4.12 12.81 -0.27
N ALA A 21 -5.16 12.42 -1.00
CA ALA A 21 -5.55 13.10 -2.23
C ALA A 21 -6.02 14.55 -1.98
N PHE A 22 -6.80 14.77 -0.92
CA PHE A 22 -7.38 16.08 -0.61
C PHE A 22 -6.38 17.08 -0.03
N ALA A 23 -5.24 16.62 0.48
CA ALA A 23 -4.21 17.48 1.05
C ALA A 23 -3.61 18.47 0.04
N LEU A 24 -3.72 18.19 -1.26
CA LEU A 24 -3.37 19.16 -2.32
C LEU A 24 -4.24 20.42 -2.30
N ILE A 25 -5.45 20.33 -1.74
CA ILE A 25 -6.46 21.40 -1.75
C ILE A 25 -6.55 22.05 -0.36
N ASP A 26 -6.74 21.24 0.68
CA ASP A 26 -6.86 21.71 2.07
C ASP A 26 -6.19 20.70 3.02
N PRO A 27 -4.88 20.85 3.28
CA PRO A 27 -4.17 19.97 4.19
C PRO A 27 -4.71 20.08 5.63
N ALA A 28 -5.25 21.24 6.04
CA ALA A 28 -5.83 21.39 7.37
C ALA A 28 -7.10 20.54 7.52
N PHE A 29 -7.95 20.46 6.49
CA PHE A 29 -9.10 19.56 6.47
C PHE A 29 -8.67 18.10 6.46
N ALA A 30 -7.70 17.72 5.62
CA ALA A 30 -7.18 16.35 5.55
C ALA A 30 -6.66 15.88 6.92
N LYS A 31 -5.86 16.71 7.61
CA LYS A 31 -5.39 16.46 8.98
C LYS A 31 -6.54 16.25 9.96
N ARG A 32 -7.58 17.11 9.91
CA ARG A 32 -8.77 16.96 10.77
C ARG A 32 -9.54 15.65 10.51
N GLN A 33 -9.59 15.18 9.27
CA GLN A 33 -10.23 13.90 8.93
C GLN A 33 -9.45 12.72 9.51
N LEU A 34 -8.13 12.68 9.35
CA LEU A 34 -7.30 11.63 9.92
C LEU A 34 -7.38 11.61 11.46
N LEU A 35 -7.35 12.79 12.09
CA LEU A 35 -7.50 12.90 13.54
C LEU A 35 -8.88 12.45 14.03
N LEU A 36 -9.92 12.51 13.19
CA LEU A 36 -11.29 12.17 13.58
C LEU A 36 -11.37 10.73 14.10
N LEU A 37 -10.85 9.76 13.34
CA LEU A 37 -11.00 8.34 13.68
C LEU A 37 -10.15 7.91 14.88
N VAL A 38 -9.16 8.72 15.26
CA VAL A 38 -8.27 8.47 16.40
C VAL A 38 -8.61 9.30 17.64
N LYS A 39 -9.72 10.06 17.62
CA LYS A 39 -10.21 10.74 18.83
C LYS A 39 -10.63 9.70 19.88
N ASP A 40 -10.44 10.08 21.13
CA ASP A 40 -10.87 9.36 22.34
C ASP A 40 -12.33 8.90 22.30
N ARG A 41 -13.22 9.68 21.66
CA ARG A 41 -14.65 9.33 21.53
C ARG A 41 -15.00 8.37 20.39
N TYR A 42 -14.06 8.05 19.50
CA TYR A 42 -14.30 7.20 18.32
C TYR A 42 -13.39 5.96 18.31
N MET A 43 -12.11 6.12 18.62
CA MET A 43 -11.19 5.01 18.78
C MET A 43 -11.57 4.21 20.02
N HIS A 44 -11.68 2.90 19.88
CA HIS A 44 -11.99 2.03 21.02
C HIS A 44 -10.85 2.12 22.06
N PRO A 45 -11.14 2.02 23.38
CA PRO A 45 -10.12 2.17 24.44
C PRO A 45 -8.91 1.22 24.36
N ASN A 46 -9.04 0.11 23.63
CA ASN A 46 -7.94 -0.83 23.38
C ASN A 46 -7.02 -0.42 22.21
N GLY A 47 -7.29 0.71 21.54
CA GLY A 47 -6.55 1.21 20.38
C GLY A 47 -7.16 0.86 19.01
N GLN A 48 -8.25 0.11 18.94
CA GLN A 48 -8.89 -0.21 17.66
C GLN A 48 -9.50 1.03 17.02
N ILE A 49 -9.11 1.29 15.77
CA ILE A 49 -9.75 2.31 14.91
C ILE A 49 -11.05 1.70 14.37
N PRO A 50 -12.18 2.42 14.43
CA PRO A 50 -13.44 1.89 13.97
C PRO A 50 -13.43 1.72 12.44
N ALA A 51 -13.76 0.52 11.95
CA ALA A 51 -13.61 0.18 10.53
C ALA A 51 -14.63 0.91 9.63
N TYR A 52 -15.92 0.67 9.85
CA TYR A 52 -17.03 1.25 9.07
C TYR A 52 -18.37 1.11 9.82
N GLU A 53 -19.40 1.82 9.37
CA GLU A 53 -20.64 2.09 10.15
C GLU A 53 -21.44 0.85 10.58
N TRP A 54 -21.37 -0.27 9.84
CA TRP A 54 -22.08 -1.51 10.19
C TRP A 54 -21.25 -2.55 10.92
N ALA A 55 -19.92 -2.40 10.99
CA ALA A 55 -19.06 -3.29 11.77
C ALA A 55 -17.81 -2.56 12.28
N PHE A 56 -17.99 -1.69 13.28
CA PHE A 56 -16.89 -0.92 13.88
C PHE A 56 -15.72 -1.79 14.38
N SER A 57 -16.01 -3.03 14.79
CA SER A 57 -15.02 -3.97 15.34
C SER A 57 -14.27 -4.78 14.29
N ASP A 58 -14.49 -4.55 12.99
CA ASP A 58 -13.68 -5.20 11.96
C ASP A 58 -12.26 -4.62 11.89
N ALA A 59 -11.38 -5.28 11.15
CA ALA A 59 -10.05 -4.78 10.82
C ALA A 59 -10.02 -4.16 9.42
N ASN A 60 -9.12 -3.21 9.23
CA ASN A 60 -8.87 -2.53 7.96
C ASN A 60 -7.35 -2.39 7.79
N PRO A 61 -6.82 -2.32 6.56
CA PRO A 61 -5.39 -2.07 6.36
C PRO A 61 -4.91 -0.84 7.17
N PRO A 62 -3.84 -0.94 7.97
CA PRO A 62 -3.34 0.13 8.83
C PRO A 62 -2.60 1.25 8.06
N VAL A 63 -3.19 1.74 6.96
CA VAL A 63 -2.62 2.79 6.09
C VAL A 63 -2.75 4.20 6.68
N HIS A 64 -3.27 4.34 7.91
CA HIS A 64 -3.44 5.64 8.57
C HIS A 64 -2.10 6.35 8.85
N ALA A 65 -1.04 5.61 9.21
CA ALA A 65 0.29 6.20 9.42
C ALA A 65 0.87 6.72 8.11
N TRP A 66 0.83 5.91 7.05
CA TRP A 66 1.20 6.33 5.70
C TRP A 66 0.46 7.61 5.29
N ALA A 67 -0.87 7.66 5.47
CA ALA A 67 -1.65 8.83 5.09
C ALA A 67 -1.30 10.06 5.93
N ALA A 68 -1.13 9.91 7.25
CA ALA A 68 -0.73 10.99 8.13
C ALA A 68 0.63 11.57 7.73
N TRP A 69 1.59 10.69 7.41
CA TRP A 69 2.89 11.08 6.89
C TRP A 69 2.76 11.83 5.55
N ARG A 70 2.01 11.28 4.59
CA ARG A 70 1.84 11.90 3.26
C ARG A 70 1.14 13.27 3.34
N VAL A 71 0.12 13.41 4.16
CA VAL A 71 -0.55 14.69 4.40
C VAL A 71 0.41 15.70 5.04
N TYR A 72 1.23 15.27 5.99
CA TYR A 72 2.28 16.11 6.60
C TYR A 72 3.32 16.58 5.57
N GLU A 73 3.75 15.70 4.67
CA GLU A 73 4.68 16.05 3.59
C GLU A 73 4.11 17.09 2.64
N ILE A 74 2.87 16.89 2.19
CA ILE A 74 2.17 17.81 1.28
C ILE A 74 1.97 19.17 1.96
N ASP A 75 1.52 19.19 3.22
CA ASP A 75 1.38 20.41 4.02
C ASP A 75 2.71 21.15 4.17
N ARG A 76 3.80 20.43 4.46
CA ARG A 76 5.15 21.00 4.56
C ARG A 76 5.62 21.60 3.25
N ALA A 77 5.33 20.97 2.11
CA ALA A 77 5.66 21.49 0.79
C ALA A 77 4.87 22.76 0.47
N LEU A 78 3.55 22.76 0.73
CA LEU A 78 2.67 23.91 0.48
C LEU A 78 2.95 25.12 1.38
N MET A 79 3.28 24.88 2.65
CA MET A 79 3.41 25.94 3.67
C MET A 79 4.86 26.30 4.00
N GLY A 80 5.84 25.55 3.46
CA GLY A 80 7.26 25.67 3.80
C GLY A 80 7.64 25.20 5.22
N LYS A 81 6.67 24.76 6.03
CA LYS A 81 6.87 24.29 7.40
C LYS A 81 5.89 23.17 7.72
N GLY A 82 6.40 22.06 8.27
CA GLY A 82 5.57 20.93 8.67
C GLY A 82 4.82 21.17 9.98
N ASP A 83 3.56 20.72 10.04
CA ASP A 83 2.72 20.73 11.24
C ASP A 83 3.09 19.57 12.18
N ARG A 84 4.01 19.88 13.11
CA ARG A 84 4.52 18.90 14.08
C ARG A 84 3.48 18.50 15.12
N ASP A 85 2.62 19.42 15.54
CA ASP A 85 1.62 19.15 16.58
C ASP A 85 0.61 18.13 16.08
N PHE A 86 0.20 18.24 14.81
CA PHE A 86 -0.59 17.20 14.14
C PHE A 86 0.14 15.86 14.15
N LEU A 87 1.41 15.84 13.74
CA LEU A 87 2.21 14.63 13.59
C LEU A 87 2.42 13.91 14.92
N GLU A 88 2.74 14.65 15.99
CA GLU A 88 2.91 14.13 17.34
C GLU A 88 1.58 13.59 17.91
N LEU A 89 0.48 14.32 17.70
CA LEU A 89 -0.83 13.90 18.17
C LEU A 89 -1.29 12.59 17.51
N VAL A 90 -1.21 12.50 16.18
CA VAL A 90 -1.61 11.29 15.46
C VAL A 90 -0.68 10.12 15.79
N PHE A 91 0.62 10.36 15.91
CA PHE A 91 1.60 9.34 16.30
C PHE A 91 1.22 8.68 17.63
N HIS A 92 0.95 9.46 18.69
CA HIS A 92 0.56 8.90 19.99
C HIS A 92 -0.69 8.03 19.93
N LYS A 93 -1.67 8.40 19.09
CA LYS A 93 -2.87 7.58 18.92
C LYS A 93 -2.58 6.29 18.15
N LEU A 94 -1.75 6.37 17.13
CA LEU A 94 -1.36 5.20 16.33
C LEU A 94 -0.48 4.21 17.11
N LEU A 95 0.25 4.65 18.15
CA LEU A 95 0.92 3.72 19.08
C LEU A 95 -0.08 2.74 19.73
N LEU A 96 -1.24 3.25 20.14
CA LEU A 96 -2.31 2.43 20.74
C LEU A 96 -2.88 1.46 19.71
N ASN A 97 -3.07 1.92 18.48
CA ASN A 97 -3.56 1.08 17.39
C ASN A 97 -2.55 0.01 16.98
N PHE A 98 -1.26 0.33 16.91
CA PHE A 98 -0.21 -0.66 16.65
C PHE A 98 -0.18 -1.74 17.73
N ALA A 99 -0.27 -1.35 19.00
CA ALA A 99 -0.35 -2.30 20.11
C ALA A 99 -1.59 -3.19 20.02
N TRP A 100 -2.74 -2.65 19.60
CA TRP A 100 -3.94 -3.44 19.34
C TRP A 100 -3.69 -4.52 18.28
N TRP A 101 -3.07 -4.16 17.15
CA TRP A 101 -2.75 -5.10 16.07
C TRP A 101 -1.88 -6.25 16.54
N VAL A 102 -0.76 -5.95 17.21
CA VAL A 102 0.17 -6.97 17.74
C VAL A 102 -0.52 -7.91 18.72
N ASN A 103 -1.41 -7.41 19.57
CA ASN A 103 -2.05 -8.24 20.59
C ASN A 103 -3.30 -9.00 20.12
N ARG A 104 -3.94 -8.56 19.04
CA ARG A 104 -5.25 -9.11 18.61
C ARG A 104 -5.21 -9.81 17.26
N LYS A 105 -4.19 -9.54 16.45
CA LYS A 105 -4.11 -10.03 15.06
C LYS A 105 -2.83 -10.81 14.78
N ASP A 106 -2.03 -11.11 15.81
CA ASP A 106 -0.94 -12.09 15.78
C ASP A 106 -1.23 -13.13 16.87
N ALA A 107 -2.19 -14.02 16.61
CA ALA A 107 -2.76 -14.90 17.64
C ALA A 107 -1.72 -15.83 18.29
N ASP A 108 -0.68 -16.19 17.53
CA ASP A 108 0.39 -17.08 17.99
C ASP A 108 1.62 -16.32 18.52
N GLY A 109 1.65 -14.98 18.43
CA GLY A 109 2.81 -14.17 18.82
C GLY A 109 4.05 -14.44 17.97
N ARG A 110 3.86 -14.77 16.69
CA ARG A 110 4.92 -15.18 15.75
C ARG A 110 5.25 -14.11 14.72
N ASN A 111 4.67 -12.93 14.82
CA ASN A 111 4.76 -11.84 13.85
C ASN A 111 4.23 -12.23 12.46
N ILE A 112 3.26 -13.14 12.43
CA ILE A 112 2.48 -13.52 11.24
C ILE A 112 1.03 -13.19 11.55
N PHE A 113 0.45 -12.27 10.78
CA PHE A 113 -0.81 -11.64 11.16
C PHE A 113 -2.00 -12.30 10.48
N GLN A 114 -3.06 -12.54 11.25
CA GLN A 114 -4.38 -12.99 10.81
C GLN A 114 -5.36 -11.81 10.90
N GLY A 115 -5.19 -10.85 9.99
CA GLY A 115 -5.98 -9.62 9.95
C GLY A 115 -7.49 -9.84 9.79
N GLY A 116 -7.88 -10.93 9.14
CA GLY A 116 -9.26 -11.21 8.75
C GLY A 116 -9.58 -10.49 7.44
N PHE A 117 -10.67 -9.74 7.38
CA PHE A 117 -10.95 -8.83 6.27
C PHE A 117 -10.00 -7.63 6.31
N LEU A 118 -9.35 -7.35 5.18
CA LEU A 118 -8.39 -6.26 5.02
C LEU A 118 -8.71 -5.41 3.78
N GLY A 119 -9.99 -5.15 3.52
CA GLY A 119 -10.45 -4.35 2.38
C GLY A 119 -10.38 -5.06 1.02
N LEU A 120 -9.96 -6.34 1.00
CA LEU A 120 -9.82 -7.17 -0.21
C LEU A 120 -10.89 -8.27 -0.26
N ASP A 121 -12.15 -7.87 -0.39
CA ASP A 121 -13.39 -8.64 -0.23
C ASP A 121 -13.35 -10.09 -0.70
N ASN A 122 -13.14 -10.30 -1.99
CA ASN A 122 -13.27 -11.60 -2.64
C ASN A 122 -11.93 -12.09 -3.19
N VAL A 123 -10.79 -11.54 -2.75
CA VAL A 123 -9.47 -11.84 -3.33
C VAL A 123 -9.07 -13.32 -3.18
N GLY A 124 -9.53 -13.96 -2.10
CA GLY A 124 -9.27 -15.37 -1.79
C GLY A 124 -10.43 -16.31 -2.12
N ILE A 125 -10.22 -17.59 -1.82
CA ILE A 125 -11.25 -18.65 -1.92
C ILE A 125 -12.14 -18.75 -0.68
N PHE A 126 -11.75 -18.14 0.44
CA PHE A 126 -12.49 -18.14 1.70
C PHE A 126 -12.78 -16.71 2.15
N ASP A 127 -13.90 -16.54 2.84
CA ASP A 127 -14.13 -15.37 3.67
C ASP A 127 -13.20 -15.45 4.90
N ARG A 128 -12.22 -14.55 4.95
CA ARG A 128 -11.18 -14.48 5.99
C ARG A 128 -11.72 -14.06 7.36
N SER A 129 -12.94 -13.51 7.43
CA SER A 129 -13.59 -13.09 8.68
C SER A 129 -14.55 -14.14 9.24
N SER A 130 -14.83 -15.21 8.49
CA SER A 130 -15.71 -16.29 8.91
C SER A 130 -14.92 -17.54 9.34
N PRO A 131 -15.49 -18.40 10.21
CA PRO A 131 -14.92 -19.72 10.49
C PRO A 131 -14.69 -20.49 9.19
N LEU A 132 -13.48 -21.01 9.00
CA LEU A 132 -13.14 -21.73 7.78
C LEU A 132 -13.85 -23.09 7.75
N PRO A 133 -14.39 -23.53 6.60
CA PRO A 133 -14.95 -24.87 6.45
C PRO A 133 -13.98 -26.00 6.80
N THR A 134 -12.69 -25.70 6.82
CA THR A 134 -11.59 -26.61 7.16
C THR A 134 -11.28 -26.68 8.66
N GLY A 135 -11.92 -25.86 9.51
CA GLY A 135 -11.70 -25.81 10.96
C GLY A 135 -10.39 -25.16 11.41
N GLY A 136 -9.60 -24.62 10.47
CA GLY A 136 -8.29 -24.00 10.69
C GLY A 136 -8.28 -22.47 10.63
N HIS A 137 -7.12 -21.88 10.32
CA HIS A 137 -6.95 -20.43 10.10
C HIS A 137 -6.06 -20.12 8.89
N ILE A 138 -6.02 -18.85 8.49
CA ILE A 138 -5.18 -18.37 7.37
C ILE A 138 -4.12 -17.41 7.91
N ASP A 139 -2.86 -17.74 7.67
CA ASP A 139 -1.76 -16.80 7.78
C ASP A 139 -1.74 -15.90 6.54
N GLN A 140 -1.88 -14.59 6.74
CA GLN A 140 -2.12 -13.65 5.66
C GLN A 140 -0.84 -12.96 5.22
N ALA A 141 -0.50 -13.06 3.93
CA ALA A 141 0.67 -12.40 3.38
C ALA A 141 0.52 -10.87 3.34
N ASP A 142 -0.65 -10.38 2.98
CA ASP A 142 -0.99 -8.96 2.99
C ASP A 142 -1.08 -8.41 4.41
N GLY A 143 -1.78 -9.09 5.33
CA GLY A 143 -1.89 -8.66 6.74
C GLY A 143 -0.52 -8.49 7.40
N THR A 144 0.39 -9.42 7.15
CA THR A 144 1.76 -9.36 7.67
C THR A 144 2.57 -8.25 7.00
N ALA A 145 2.44 -8.07 5.68
CA ALA A 145 3.10 -7.00 4.95
C ALA A 145 2.61 -5.61 5.35
N TRP A 146 1.31 -5.43 5.61
CA TRP A 146 0.75 -4.19 6.11
C TRP A 146 1.32 -3.81 7.48
N MET A 147 1.48 -4.77 8.38
CA MET A 147 2.09 -4.52 9.69
C MET A 147 3.57 -4.17 9.59
N ALA A 148 4.30 -4.76 8.63
CA ALA A 148 5.67 -4.36 8.34
C ALA A 148 5.74 -2.91 7.84
N ALA A 149 4.88 -2.53 6.89
CA ALA A 149 4.78 -1.16 6.38
C ALA A 149 4.39 -0.18 7.51
N TYR A 150 3.42 -0.53 8.34
CA TYR A 150 2.98 0.29 9.47
C TYR A 150 4.09 0.52 10.50
N ALA A 151 4.92 -0.50 10.79
CA ALA A 151 6.10 -0.34 11.63
C ALA A 151 7.10 0.66 11.01
N LEU A 152 7.33 0.59 9.70
CA LEU A 152 8.21 1.53 9.01
C LEU A 152 7.65 2.96 9.00
N ASP A 153 6.35 3.14 8.77
CA ASP A 153 5.69 4.45 8.81
C ASP A 153 5.78 5.08 10.20
N LEU A 154 5.55 4.31 11.28
CA LEU A 154 5.69 4.81 12.64
C LEU A 154 7.14 5.10 13.02
N MET A 155 8.09 4.27 12.59
CA MET A 155 9.51 4.57 12.75
C MET A 155 9.84 5.91 12.10
N ARG A 156 9.40 6.10 10.86
CA ARG A 156 9.64 7.32 10.09
C ARG A 156 9.08 8.56 10.78
N ILE A 157 7.83 8.50 11.22
CA ILE A 157 7.19 9.59 11.97
C ILE A 157 7.99 9.90 13.24
N ALA A 158 8.39 8.89 14.01
CA ALA A 158 9.19 9.06 15.22
C ALA A 158 10.54 9.74 14.94
N LEU A 159 11.22 9.38 13.85
CA LEU A 159 12.50 10.00 13.47
C LEU A 159 12.33 11.47 13.04
N GLU A 160 11.24 11.84 12.37
CA GLU A 160 10.92 13.24 12.08
C GLU A 160 10.68 14.04 13.38
N LEU A 161 9.91 13.48 14.32
CA LEU A 161 9.68 14.11 15.64
C LEU A 161 10.96 14.23 16.47
N ALA A 162 11.92 13.32 16.27
CA ALA A 162 13.19 13.29 16.99
C ALA A 162 14.10 14.50 16.75
N PHE A 163 13.95 15.19 15.61
CA PHE A 163 14.68 16.45 15.36
C PHE A 163 14.29 17.56 16.33
N ALA A 164 13.06 17.54 16.83
CA ALA A 164 12.59 18.48 17.85
C ALA A 164 12.81 17.94 19.27
N ASN A 165 12.62 16.64 19.46
CA ASN A 165 12.76 16.00 20.76
C ASN A 165 13.41 14.62 20.61
N HIS A 166 14.71 14.55 20.91
CA HIS A 166 15.54 13.35 20.76
C HIS A 166 15.01 12.10 21.49
N VAL A 167 14.08 12.23 22.45
CA VAL A 167 13.44 11.08 23.12
C VAL A 167 12.70 10.18 22.12
N PHE A 168 12.17 10.73 21.01
CA PHE A 168 11.50 9.92 19.99
C PHE A 168 12.43 8.94 19.26
N VAL A 169 13.76 9.09 19.36
CA VAL A 169 14.71 8.07 18.87
C VAL A 169 14.45 6.72 19.52
N ASP A 170 14.06 6.69 20.80
CA ASP A 170 13.82 5.45 21.55
C ASP A 170 12.69 4.63 20.95
N ILE A 171 11.54 5.26 20.74
CA ILE A 171 10.38 4.61 20.14
C ILE A 171 10.59 4.33 18.64
N GLY A 172 11.35 5.18 17.94
CA GLY A 172 11.77 4.93 16.55
C GLY A 172 12.57 3.64 16.42
N VAL A 173 13.56 3.42 17.30
CA VAL A 173 14.35 2.19 17.33
C VAL A 173 13.45 0.97 17.63
N LYS A 174 12.50 1.07 18.56
CA LYS A 174 11.53 -0.03 18.79
C LYS A 174 10.81 -0.45 17.50
N PHE A 175 10.40 0.50 16.66
CA PHE A 175 9.70 0.17 15.41
C PHE A 175 10.62 -0.42 14.34
N PHE A 176 11.87 0.05 14.28
CA PHE A 176 12.92 -0.60 13.49
C PHE A 176 13.09 -2.07 13.90
N GLU A 177 13.21 -2.35 15.21
CA GLU A 177 13.36 -3.72 15.71
C GLU A 177 12.14 -4.59 15.38
N HIS A 178 10.94 -4.03 15.59
CA HIS A 178 9.68 -4.73 15.31
C HIS A 178 9.53 -5.09 13.82
N PHE A 179 9.90 -4.18 12.93
CA PHE A 179 9.95 -4.46 11.49
C PHE A 179 10.88 -5.64 11.19
N LEU A 180 12.06 -5.72 11.82
CA LEU A 180 12.99 -6.84 11.59
C LEU A 180 12.46 -8.18 12.10
N TYR A 181 11.73 -8.20 13.23
CA TYR A 181 11.05 -9.41 13.68
C TYR A 181 9.99 -9.89 12.69
N ILE A 182 9.20 -8.99 12.11
CA ILE A 182 8.24 -9.33 11.04
C ILE A 182 8.99 -9.83 9.80
N ALA A 183 10.03 -9.14 9.38
CA ALA A 183 10.83 -9.52 8.21
C ALA A 183 11.44 -10.93 8.36
N GLN A 184 11.85 -11.29 9.58
CA GLN A 184 12.35 -12.63 9.89
C GLN A 184 11.26 -13.68 9.74
N ALA A 185 10.09 -13.44 10.34
CA ALA A 185 8.97 -14.36 10.30
C ALA A 185 8.53 -14.65 8.85
N VAL A 186 8.39 -13.60 8.03
CA VAL A 186 8.01 -13.69 6.61
C VAL A 186 9.07 -14.39 5.76
N SER A 187 10.35 -14.16 6.07
CA SER A 187 11.47 -14.62 5.24
C SER A 187 11.85 -16.07 5.43
N CYS A 188 11.28 -16.73 6.44
CA CYS A 188 11.57 -18.12 6.75
C CYS A 188 11.33 -19.03 5.53
N GLU A 189 12.24 -19.98 5.29
CA GLU A 189 12.17 -20.89 4.14
C GLU A 189 10.97 -21.87 4.24
N ASP A 190 10.68 -22.61 3.17
CA ASP A 190 9.47 -23.43 3.04
C ASP A 190 9.26 -24.45 4.17
N ASN A 191 10.34 -24.88 4.83
CA ASN A 191 10.31 -25.83 5.96
C ASN A 191 10.11 -25.17 7.33
N CYS A 192 9.80 -23.89 7.36
CA CYS A 192 9.59 -23.14 8.59
C CYS A 192 8.13 -22.87 8.86
N ASP A 193 7.77 -22.87 10.15
CA ASP A 193 6.41 -22.72 10.61
C ASP A 193 5.78 -21.34 10.32
N THR A 194 6.52 -20.34 9.85
CA THR A 194 6.03 -18.95 9.65
C THR A 194 6.23 -18.38 8.23
N GLY A 195 6.95 -19.09 7.34
CA GLY A 195 7.28 -18.54 6.02
C GLY A 195 6.06 -18.35 5.13
N LEU A 196 5.98 -17.23 4.39
CA LEU A 196 4.88 -16.94 3.44
C LEU A 196 5.36 -16.90 1.97
N TRP A 197 6.67 -16.99 1.77
CA TRP A 197 7.30 -17.16 0.47
C TRP A 197 7.18 -18.61 0.02
N ASP A 198 6.74 -18.84 -1.22
CA ASP A 198 6.82 -20.14 -1.88
C ASP A 198 8.03 -20.12 -2.82
N SER A 199 9.03 -20.98 -2.58
CA SER A 199 10.27 -20.97 -3.39
C SER A 199 10.09 -21.61 -4.76
N GLN A 200 9.09 -22.48 -4.94
CA GLN A 200 8.80 -23.10 -6.23
C GLN A 200 8.23 -22.06 -7.20
N ASP A 201 7.26 -21.29 -6.70
CA ASP A 201 6.61 -20.24 -7.44
C ASP A 201 7.30 -18.89 -7.26
N GLU A 202 8.34 -18.76 -6.46
CA GLU A 202 9.01 -17.47 -6.17
C GLU A 202 8.01 -16.31 -5.92
N PHE A 203 6.99 -16.56 -5.11
CA PHE A 203 5.87 -15.61 -4.89
C PHE A 203 5.36 -15.74 -3.46
N PHE A 204 4.72 -14.68 -2.94
CA PHE A 204 4.07 -14.73 -1.63
C PHE A 204 2.64 -15.21 -1.74
N TYR A 205 2.25 -16.13 -0.85
CA TYR A 205 0.90 -16.64 -0.75
C TYR A 205 0.44 -16.65 0.70
N ASP A 206 -0.88 -16.53 0.89
CA ASP A 206 -1.50 -16.92 2.14
C ASP A 206 -1.24 -18.42 2.41
N LYS A 207 -1.15 -18.79 3.68
CA LYS A 207 -1.05 -20.20 4.09
C LYS A 207 -2.26 -20.61 4.90
N LEU A 208 -2.94 -21.66 4.46
CA LEU A 208 -3.99 -22.32 5.20
C LEU A 208 -3.38 -23.27 6.23
N ARG A 209 -3.65 -23.03 7.51
CA ARG A 209 -3.26 -23.87 8.64
C ARG A 209 -4.41 -24.80 8.99
N LEU A 210 -4.23 -26.09 8.80
CA LEU A 210 -5.25 -27.09 9.07
C LEU A 210 -5.16 -27.61 10.52
N PRO A 211 -6.27 -28.11 11.09
CA PRO A 211 -6.28 -28.63 12.47
C PRO A 211 -5.33 -29.81 12.73
N ASP A 212 -4.93 -30.52 11.67
CA ASP A 212 -3.96 -31.62 11.74
C ASP A 212 -2.49 -31.15 11.76
N GLY A 213 -2.25 -29.84 11.76
CA GLY A 213 -0.93 -29.22 11.74
C GLY A 213 -0.32 -29.09 10.35
N SER A 214 -1.02 -29.53 9.30
CA SER A 214 -0.56 -29.34 7.92
C SER A 214 -0.78 -27.91 7.43
N ASN A 215 0.09 -27.48 6.50
CA ASN A 215 0.14 -26.11 6.00
C ASN A 215 0.05 -26.14 4.48
N VAL A 216 -0.95 -25.48 3.92
CA VAL A 216 -1.19 -25.47 2.46
C VAL A 216 -1.04 -24.05 1.92
N PRO A 217 -0.06 -23.79 1.03
CA PRO A 217 0.03 -22.50 0.36
C PRO A 217 -1.17 -22.34 -0.59
N MET A 218 -1.88 -21.23 -0.43
CA MET A 218 -2.99 -20.84 -1.28
C MET A 218 -2.43 -20.15 -2.52
N ARG A 219 -2.07 -20.94 -3.54
CA ARG A 219 -1.41 -20.48 -4.78
C ARG A 219 -2.32 -19.66 -5.72
N VAL A 220 -2.89 -18.61 -5.15
CA VAL A 220 -3.68 -17.58 -5.82
C VAL A 220 -2.74 -16.40 -6.07
N ARG A 221 -2.29 -16.24 -7.31
CA ARG A 221 -1.44 -15.12 -7.74
C ARG A 221 -2.28 -13.85 -7.80
N SER A 222 -2.49 -13.26 -6.63
CA SER A 222 -3.21 -12.01 -6.45
C SER A 222 -2.30 -10.90 -5.97
N ILE A 223 -2.87 -9.70 -5.90
CA ILE A 223 -2.22 -8.51 -5.36
C ILE A 223 -1.71 -8.72 -3.93
N VAL A 224 -2.32 -9.64 -3.17
CA VAL A 224 -1.87 -10.05 -1.83
C VAL A 224 -0.38 -10.42 -1.84
N GLY A 225 0.07 -11.16 -2.86
CA GLY A 225 1.47 -11.57 -2.97
C GLY A 225 2.41 -10.44 -3.45
N LEU A 226 1.86 -9.31 -3.88
CA LEU A 226 2.59 -8.10 -4.25
C LEU A 226 2.60 -7.04 -3.12
N ILE A 227 1.68 -7.08 -2.16
CA ILE A 227 1.67 -6.18 -0.99
C ILE A 227 3.00 -6.15 -0.22
N PRO A 228 3.81 -7.24 -0.11
CA PRO A 228 5.15 -7.16 0.48
C PRO A 228 6.10 -6.13 -0.16
N LEU A 229 5.89 -5.72 -1.42
CA LEU A 229 6.64 -4.62 -2.06
C LEU A 229 6.38 -3.27 -1.38
N LEU A 230 5.24 -3.11 -0.70
CA LEU A 230 4.83 -1.85 -0.08
C LEU A 230 5.57 -1.56 1.22
N ALA A 231 6.08 -2.60 1.89
CA ALA A 231 6.88 -2.48 3.09
C ALA A 231 8.34 -2.14 2.73
N VAL A 232 8.59 -0.87 2.44
CA VAL A 232 9.93 -0.37 2.10
C VAL A 232 10.19 1.02 2.70
N HIS A 233 11.37 1.22 3.27
CA HIS A 233 11.88 2.53 3.64
C HIS A 233 13.40 2.59 3.54
N VAL A 234 13.94 3.71 3.07
CA VAL A 234 15.37 3.99 2.99
C VAL A 234 15.77 4.96 4.10
N LEU A 235 16.59 4.47 5.03
CA LEU A 235 17.23 5.28 6.05
C LEU A 235 18.55 5.81 5.53
N GLU A 236 18.70 7.12 5.40
CA GLU A 236 19.93 7.75 4.92
C GLU A 236 20.69 8.45 6.06
N GLU A 237 22.01 8.25 6.12
CA GLU A 237 22.86 8.92 7.12
C GLU A 237 22.82 10.45 6.99
N ARG A 238 22.73 10.98 5.76
CA ARG A 238 22.62 12.44 5.55
C ARG A 238 21.36 13.05 6.17
N LEU A 239 20.29 12.27 6.31
CA LEU A 239 19.03 12.74 6.88
C LEU A 239 19.04 12.54 8.40
N HIS A 240 19.34 11.33 8.87
CA HIS A 240 19.14 10.95 10.27
C HIS A 240 20.43 10.92 11.11
N GLY A 241 21.60 11.10 10.49
CA GLY A 241 22.90 10.94 11.14
C GLY A 241 23.17 11.96 12.24
N SER A 242 22.45 13.09 12.26
CA SER A 242 22.53 14.09 13.34
C SER A 242 21.67 13.73 14.55
N LEU A 243 20.81 12.70 14.49
CA LEU A 243 19.93 12.33 15.60
C LEU A 243 20.76 11.65 16.71
N PRO A 244 20.81 12.23 17.93
CA PRO A 244 21.63 11.70 19.01
C PRO A 244 21.27 10.26 19.37
N GLY A 245 22.27 9.38 19.43
CA GLY A 245 22.14 7.99 19.87
C GLY A 245 21.45 7.04 18.89
N LEU A 246 20.90 7.51 17.76
CA LEU A 246 20.26 6.65 16.77
C LEU A 246 21.25 5.62 16.20
N ARG A 247 22.40 6.11 15.70
CA ARG A 247 23.44 5.26 15.11
C ARG A 247 23.92 4.18 16.08
N ASP A 248 24.24 4.57 17.32
CA ASP A 248 24.78 3.65 18.32
C ASP A 248 23.79 2.53 18.64
N ARG A 249 22.49 2.86 18.75
CA ARG A 249 21.42 1.89 19.02
C ARG A 249 21.20 0.94 17.84
N LEU A 250 21.14 1.45 16.61
CA LEU A 250 21.01 0.62 15.42
C LEU A 250 22.21 -0.33 15.27
N VAL A 251 23.43 0.19 15.42
CA VAL A 251 24.66 -0.61 15.35
C VAL A 251 24.70 -1.65 16.47
N TRP A 252 24.34 -1.28 17.71
CA TRP A 252 24.27 -2.21 18.82
C TRP A 252 23.28 -3.33 18.54
N PHE A 253 22.07 -3.01 18.06
CA PHE A 253 21.05 -4.02 17.75
C PHE A 253 21.56 -5.00 16.68
N LEU A 254 22.07 -4.48 15.55
CA LEU A 254 22.56 -5.32 14.45
C LEU A 254 23.74 -6.20 14.85
N ARG A 255 24.62 -5.74 15.76
CA ARG A 255 25.72 -6.55 16.30
C ARG A 255 25.24 -7.65 17.25
N ASN A 256 24.22 -7.38 18.05
CA ASN A 256 23.71 -8.33 19.06
C ASN A 256 22.61 -9.26 18.54
N LYS A 257 22.04 -8.96 17.36
CA LYS A 257 21.02 -9.76 16.67
C LYS A 257 21.47 -10.10 15.23
N PRO A 258 22.56 -10.87 15.06
CA PRO A 258 23.14 -11.14 13.74
C PRO A 258 22.16 -11.83 12.77
N GLU A 259 21.22 -12.62 13.28
CA GLU A 259 20.15 -13.24 12.52
C GLU A 259 19.18 -12.22 11.88
N LEU A 260 18.91 -11.10 12.57
CA LEU A 260 18.10 -9.99 12.06
C LEU A 260 18.92 -9.03 11.23
N ALA A 261 20.19 -8.83 11.57
CA ALA A 261 21.10 -8.02 10.76
C ALA A 261 21.29 -8.59 9.36
N ARG A 262 21.22 -9.92 9.24
CA ARG A 262 21.15 -10.62 7.95
C ARG A 262 19.92 -10.29 7.14
N LEU A 263 18.92 -9.58 7.65
CA LEU A 263 17.73 -9.09 6.92
C LEU A 263 17.88 -7.64 6.42
N VAL A 264 18.75 -6.85 7.05
CA VAL A 264 19.12 -5.51 6.55
C VAL A 264 20.11 -5.61 5.40
N SER A 265 19.74 -5.09 4.23
CA SER A 265 20.59 -5.15 3.03
C SER A 265 21.91 -4.42 3.28
N ARG A 266 23.01 -5.16 3.17
CA ARG A 266 24.39 -4.62 3.21
C ARG A 266 24.64 -3.67 4.39
N TRP A 267 24.24 -4.03 5.60
CA TRP A 267 24.48 -3.16 6.78
C TRP A 267 25.96 -2.84 7.04
N ASN A 268 26.89 -3.64 6.49
CA ASN A 268 28.34 -3.43 6.51
C ASN A 268 28.89 -2.69 5.28
N GLU A 269 28.10 -2.56 4.21
CA GLU A 269 28.48 -1.91 2.95
C GLU A 269 27.40 -0.87 2.59
N PRO A 270 27.66 0.42 2.83
CA PRO A 270 26.67 1.44 2.60
C PRO A 270 26.13 1.44 1.16
N GLY A 271 24.81 1.56 1.00
CA GLY A 271 24.21 1.92 -0.28
C GLY A 271 24.62 3.34 -0.72
N ARG A 272 24.04 3.86 -1.80
CA ARG A 272 24.35 5.22 -2.28
C ARG A 272 24.13 6.24 -1.15
N GLY A 273 25.18 6.95 -0.75
CA GLY A 273 25.10 7.96 0.32
C GLY A 273 24.98 7.42 1.75
N ASN A 274 25.53 6.24 2.05
CA ASN A 274 25.42 5.59 3.38
C ASN A 274 23.98 5.29 3.80
N SER A 275 23.18 4.80 2.86
CA SER A 275 21.80 4.40 3.10
C SER A 275 21.65 2.94 3.54
N LEU A 276 20.66 2.67 4.39
CA LEU A 276 20.17 1.34 4.75
C LEU A 276 18.78 1.11 4.13
N LEU A 277 18.60 0.00 3.42
CA LEU A 277 17.29 -0.43 2.91
C LEU A 277 16.59 -1.32 3.95
N LEU A 278 15.42 -0.87 4.39
CA LEU A 278 14.49 -1.66 5.18
C LEU A 278 13.37 -2.13 4.26
N SER A 279 13.36 -3.43 3.92
CA SER A 279 12.27 -4.02 3.14
C SER A 279 12.09 -5.50 3.47
N LEU A 280 10.87 -6.00 3.33
CA LEU A 280 10.57 -7.44 3.38
C LEU A 280 11.25 -8.20 2.23
N LEU A 281 11.63 -7.49 1.17
CA LEU A 281 12.18 -8.05 -0.04
C LEU A 281 13.65 -7.69 -0.20
N ARG A 282 14.38 -8.62 -0.81
CA ARG A 282 15.77 -8.43 -1.23
C ARG A 282 15.89 -8.74 -2.70
N GLY A 283 16.92 -8.17 -3.34
CA GLY A 283 17.14 -8.15 -4.79
C GLY A 283 16.55 -9.32 -5.58
N HIS A 284 16.84 -10.57 -5.21
CA HIS A 284 16.24 -11.76 -5.84
C HIS A 284 14.71 -11.79 -5.78
N ARG A 285 14.13 -11.77 -4.56
CA ARG A 285 12.67 -11.81 -4.37
C ARG A 285 11.98 -10.62 -5.04
N MET A 286 12.60 -9.44 -4.99
CA MET A 286 12.08 -8.26 -5.67
C MET A 286 12.04 -8.46 -7.19
N LYS A 287 13.13 -8.95 -7.82
CA LYS A 287 13.13 -9.29 -9.26
C LYS A 287 12.09 -10.35 -9.60
N ALA A 288 11.93 -11.37 -8.77
CA ALA A 288 10.94 -12.43 -8.98
C ALA A 288 9.50 -11.91 -8.94
N LEU A 289 9.16 -11.04 -7.97
CA LEU A 289 7.83 -10.41 -7.90
C LEU A 289 7.61 -9.45 -9.08
N LEU A 290 8.58 -8.60 -9.40
CA LEU A 290 8.47 -7.63 -10.50
C LEU A 290 8.36 -8.32 -11.85
N ARG A 291 9.07 -9.44 -12.06
CA ARG A 291 8.90 -10.26 -13.28
C ARG A 291 7.43 -10.65 -13.50
N ARG A 292 6.66 -10.94 -12.45
CA ARG A 292 5.22 -11.25 -12.61
C ARG A 292 4.36 -10.00 -12.67
N ALA A 293 4.62 -9.03 -11.81
CA ALA A 293 3.86 -7.78 -11.76
C ALA A 293 3.91 -7.01 -13.09
N LEU A 294 5.02 -7.13 -13.81
CA LEU A 294 5.31 -6.44 -15.07
C LEU A 294 5.12 -7.33 -16.31
N ASP A 295 4.51 -8.52 -16.17
CA ASP A 295 4.17 -9.40 -17.28
C ASP A 295 2.74 -9.13 -17.77
N GLU A 296 2.59 -8.82 -19.05
CA GLU A 296 1.31 -8.50 -19.69
C GLU A 296 0.37 -9.72 -19.78
N ALA A 297 0.92 -10.94 -19.77
CA ALA A 297 0.16 -12.18 -19.67
C ALA A 297 -0.29 -12.50 -18.24
N GLU A 298 0.25 -11.81 -17.23
CA GLU A 298 -0.12 -11.95 -15.81
C GLU A 298 -0.81 -10.68 -15.29
N PHE A 299 -0.08 -9.81 -14.61
CA PHE A 299 -0.62 -8.69 -13.85
C PHE A 299 -0.64 -7.37 -14.63
N LEU A 300 0.29 -7.15 -15.57
CA LEU A 300 0.43 -5.85 -16.23
C LEU A 300 -0.67 -5.64 -17.28
N SER A 301 -1.45 -4.58 -17.12
CA SER A 301 -2.43 -4.12 -18.10
C SER A 301 -2.01 -2.79 -18.71
N ASP A 302 -2.71 -2.36 -19.75
CA ASP A 302 -2.57 -1.01 -20.33
C ASP A 302 -2.95 0.11 -19.35
N HIS A 303 -3.56 -0.25 -18.21
CA HIS A 303 -4.13 0.68 -17.24
C HIS A 303 -3.54 0.54 -15.83
N GLY A 304 -2.51 -0.28 -15.65
CA GLY A 304 -1.86 -0.55 -14.36
C GLY A 304 -1.80 -2.04 -14.02
N VAL A 305 -1.48 -2.36 -12.77
CA VAL A 305 -1.35 -3.72 -12.23
C VAL A 305 -2.73 -4.23 -11.78
N ARG A 306 -3.12 -5.39 -12.30
CA ARG A 306 -4.36 -6.11 -11.96
C ARG A 306 -4.35 -6.63 -10.53
N ALA A 307 -5.53 -6.79 -9.93
CA ALA A 307 -5.66 -7.37 -8.60
C ALA A 307 -5.45 -8.90 -8.57
N LEU A 308 -5.60 -9.57 -9.71
CA LEU A 308 -5.36 -11.02 -9.87
C LEU A 308 -4.65 -11.26 -11.21
N SER A 309 -3.67 -12.16 -11.21
CA SER A 309 -2.97 -12.55 -12.43
C SER A 309 -3.95 -13.16 -13.44
N ARG A 310 -3.83 -12.72 -14.68
CA ARG A 310 -4.66 -13.17 -15.81
C ARG A 310 -4.47 -14.67 -16.12
N VAL A 311 -3.41 -15.31 -15.63
CA VAL A 311 -3.22 -16.77 -15.73
C VAL A 311 -4.39 -17.54 -15.13
N HIS A 312 -5.05 -16.99 -14.11
CA HIS A 312 -6.23 -17.59 -13.48
C HIS A 312 -7.50 -17.52 -14.33
N ARG A 313 -7.46 -16.91 -15.53
CA ARG A 313 -8.52 -17.02 -16.52
C ARG A 313 -8.57 -18.43 -17.09
N ASP A 314 -7.41 -18.94 -17.48
CA ASP A 314 -7.26 -20.20 -18.20
C ASP A 314 -6.87 -21.34 -17.24
N GLN A 315 -6.28 -21.00 -16.07
CA GLN A 315 -5.89 -21.93 -15.01
C GLN A 315 -6.42 -21.44 -13.64
N PRO A 316 -7.73 -21.59 -13.36
CA PRO A 316 -8.31 -21.21 -12.07
C PRO A 316 -7.65 -21.94 -10.92
N TYR A 317 -7.48 -21.27 -9.79
CA TYR A 317 -7.05 -21.95 -8.57
C TYR A 317 -8.24 -22.66 -7.94
N VAL A 318 -8.10 -23.96 -7.68
CA VAL A 318 -9.15 -24.81 -7.10
C VAL A 318 -8.59 -25.55 -5.89
N TYR A 319 -9.29 -25.43 -4.76
CA TYR A 319 -9.01 -26.18 -3.54
C TYR A 319 -10.18 -27.11 -3.22
N GLN A 320 -9.90 -28.39 -2.98
CA GLN A 320 -10.89 -29.42 -2.68
C GLN A 320 -10.80 -29.81 -1.21
N HIS A 321 -11.92 -29.78 -0.48
CA HIS A 321 -11.97 -30.20 0.91
C HIS A 321 -13.35 -30.77 1.26
N ASN A 322 -13.40 -31.96 1.87
CA ASN A 322 -14.64 -32.63 2.29
C ASN A 322 -15.74 -32.70 1.20
N GLY A 323 -15.35 -32.96 -0.05
CA GLY A 323 -16.28 -33.03 -1.18
C GLY A 323 -16.81 -31.68 -1.69
N GLN A 324 -16.32 -30.56 -1.13
CA GLN A 324 -16.59 -29.21 -1.61
C GLN A 324 -15.41 -28.66 -2.40
N SER A 325 -15.72 -27.88 -3.44
CA SER A 325 -14.75 -27.22 -4.31
C SER A 325 -14.80 -25.71 -4.11
N PHE A 326 -13.66 -25.10 -3.77
CA PHE A 326 -13.50 -23.66 -3.62
C PHE A 326 -12.62 -23.14 -4.76
N CYS A 327 -13.08 -22.13 -5.49
CA CYS A 327 -12.45 -21.70 -6.75
C CYS A 327 -12.29 -20.17 -6.82
N VAL A 328 -11.15 -19.74 -7.34
CA VAL A 328 -10.87 -18.36 -7.78
C VAL A 328 -10.47 -18.41 -9.26
N LYS A 329 -11.11 -17.56 -10.06
CA LYS A 329 -10.81 -17.34 -11.47
C LYS A 329 -10.67 -15.85 -11.74
N TYR A 330 -9.98 -15.52 -12.84
CA TYR A 330 -9.86 -14.14 -13.31
C TYR A 330 -11.20 -13.60 -13.83
N LEU A 331 -11.63 -12.49 -13.24
CA LEU A 331 -12.82 -11.72 -13.57
C LEU A 331 -12.39 -10.26 -13.71
N PRO A 332 -12.24 -9.74 -14.93
CA PRO A 332 -11.64 -8.42 -15.12
C PRO A 332 -12.55 -7.26 -14.68
N ALA A 333 -13.83 -7.48 -14.39
CA ALA A 333 -14.78 -6.45 -13.99
C ALA A 333 -15.66 -6.89 -12.82
N GLU A 334 -16.94 -7.17 -13.04
CA GLU A 334 -17.87 -7.50 -11.97
C GLU A 334 -17.57 -8.90 -11.37
N SER A 335 -17.80 -9.04 -10.06
CA SER A 335 -17.70 -10.30 -9.33
C SER A 335 -18.83 -11.26 -9.73
N ASP A 336 -18.55 -12.57 -9.77
CA ASP A 336 -19.58 -13.61 -9.88
C ASP A 336 -20.04 -14.16 -8.52
N SER A 337 -19.53 -13.56 -7.43
CA SER A 337 -19.83 -13.88 -6.04
C SER A 337 -20.45 -12.68 -5.33
N ARG A 338 -21.36 -12.96 -4.37
CA ARG A 338 -22.01 -11.96 -3.51
C ARG A 338 -21.31 -11.73 -2.16
N VAL A 339 -20.15 -12.33 -1.94
CA VAL A 339 -19.34 -12.13 -0.73
C VAL A 339 -19.10 -10.62 -0.53
N PHE A 340 -19.30 -10.13 0.71
CA PHE A 340 -19.23 -8.71 1.11
C PHE A 340 -20.07 -7.70 0.29
N GLY A 341 -21.23 -8.11 -0.24
CA GLY A 341 -22.19 -7.18 -0.87
C GLY A 341 -22.13 -7.15 -2.40
N GLY A 342 -21.21 -7.89 -3.02
CA GLY A 342 -21.32 -8.36 -4.41
C GLY A 342 -20.99 -7.38 -5.53
N ASN A 343 -20.78 -6.09 -5.26
CA ASN A 343 -20.40 -5.10 -6.28
C ASN A 343 -18.88 -4.90 -6.39
N SER A 344 -18.11 -5.17 -5.33
CA SER A 344 -16.64 -5.06 -5.34
C SER A 344 -15.99 -6.33 -5.90
N ASN A 345 -14.87 -6.18 -6.61
CA ASN A 345 -14.13 -7.30 -7.15
C ASN A 345 -12.60 -7.10 -7.18
N TRP A 346 -11.89 -7.97 -6.46
CA TRP A 346 -10.43 -8.06 -6.41
C TRP A 346 -9.86 -9.22 -7.26
N ARG A 347 -10.70 -9.89 -8.06
CA ARG A 347 -10.30 -11.05 -8.89
C ARG A 347 -9.87 -10.69 -10.31
N GLY A 348 -9.33 -9.49 -10.51
CA GLY A 348 -8.83 -9.08 -11.83
C GLY A 348 -8.80 -7.58 -12.12
N PRO A 349 -9.73 -6.75 -11.60
CA PRO A 349 -9.71 -5.32 -11.88
C PRO A 349 -8.45 -4.61 -11.42
N VAL A 350 -8.22 -3.41 -11.96
CA VAL A 350 -7.19 -2.47 -11.50
C VAL A 350 -7.78 -1.57 -10.43
N TRP A 351 -7.07 -1.45 -9.30
CA TRP A 351 -7.46 -0.62 -8.16
C TRP A 351 -6.43 0.49 -7.93
N MET A 352 -6.91 1.74 -7.87
CA MET A 352 -6.05 2.93 -7.72
C MET A 352 -5.18 2.90 -6.45
N PRO A 353 -5.69 2.57 -5.24
CA PRO A 353 -4.90 2.65 -4.01
C PRO A 353 -3.63 1.80 -4.06
N VAL A 354 -3.75 0.55 -4.48
CA VAL A 354 -2.61 -0.38 -4.48
C VAL A 354 -1.64 -0.07 -5.62
N ASN A 355 -2.15 0.36 -6.79
CA ASN A 355 -1.29 0.84 -7.87
C ASN A 355 -0.49 2.07 -7.44
N TYR A 356 -1.14 3.03 -6.80
CA TYR A 356 -0.48 4.22 -6.26
C TYR A 356 0.63 3.84 -5.26
N LEU A 357 0.33 2.99 -4.27
CA LEU A 357 1.33 2.56 -3.30
C LEU A 357 2.48 1.79 -3.95
N LEU A 358 2.20 0.92 -4.93
CA LEU A 358 3.23 0.18 -5.65
C LEU A 358 4.19 1.11 -6.40
N ILE A 359 3.65 2.12 -7.07
CA ILE A 359 4.43 3.16 -7.78
C ILE A 359 5.33 3.90 -6.77
N GLU A 360 4.79 4.33 -5.63
CA GLU A 360 5.57 5.00 -4.58
C GLU A 360 6.68 4.10 -4.01
N SER A 361 6.40 2.82 -3.80
CA SER A 361 7.39 1.87 -3.31
C SER A 361 8.52 1.64 -4.31
N LEU A 362 8.23 1.62 -5.62
CA LEU A 362 9.27 1.51 -6.66
C LEU A 362 10.22 2.70 -6.64
N TYR A 363 9.71 3.92 -6.44
CA TYR A 363 10.57 5.09 -6.24
C TYR A 363 11.42 4.97 -4.97
N GLU A 364 10.84 4.48 -3.88
CA GLU A 364 11.59 4.29 -2.63
C GLU A 364 12.69 3.23 -2.79
N PHE A 365 12.42 2.12 -3.50
CA PHE A 365 13.47 1.17 -3.85
C PHE A 365 14.53 1.78 -4.76
N HIS A 366 14.13 2.60 -5.74
CA HIS A 366 15.06 3.32 -6.61
C HIS A 366 15.98 4.24 -5.82
N ARG A 367 15.48 4.91 -4.78
CA ARG A 367 16.30 5.77 -3.90
C ARG A 367 17.49 5.05 -3.28
N TYR A 368 17.34 3.76 -2.95
CA TYR A 368 18.44 2.93 -2.46
C TYR A 368 19.31 2.34 -3.59
N TYR A 369 18.67 1.77 -4.62
CA TYR A 369 19.36 0.98 -5.64
C TYR A 369 19.96 1.80 -6.79
N GLY A 370 19.43 3.00 -7.05
CA GLY A 370 19.82 3.84 -8.17
C GLY A 370 19.53 3.25 -9.55
N ASP A 371 20.19 3.80 -10.57
CA ASP A 371 20.01 3.45 -11.98
C ASP A 371 20.63 2.10 -12.38
N ASP A 372 21.49 1.55 -11.52
CA ASP A 372 22.22 0.29 -11.79
C ASP A 372 21.33 -0.93 -11.60
N PHE A 373 20.29 -0.84 -10.76
CA PHE A 373 19.34 -1.92 -10.59
C PHE A 373 18.30 -1.90 -11.70
N ARG A 374 18.53 -2.76 -12.68
CA ARG A 374 17.68 -2.91 -13.86
C ARG A 374 16.78 -4.15 -13.76
N VAL A 375 15.55 -3.98 -14.22
CA VAL A 375 14.52 -5.02 -14.35
C VAL A 375 13.90 -4.94 -15.73
N GLU A 376 13.51 -6.09 -16.28
CA GLU A 376 12.89 -6.16 -17.59
C GLU A 376 11.48 -5.54 -17.57
N TYR A 377 11.18 -4.67 -18.54
CA TYR A 377 9.88 -4.01 -18.65
C TYR A 377 9.46 -3.74 -20.11
N PRO A 378 8.28 -4.22 -20.54
CA PRO A 378 7.51 -5.29 -19.92
C PRO A 378 8.32 -6.60 -19.84
N THR A 379 7.92 -7.52 -18.97
CA THR A 379 8.58 -8.83 -18.88
C THR A 379 8.48 -9.57 -20.21
N GLY A 380 9.59 -10.15 -20.69
CA GLY A 380 9.69 -10.81 -21.99
C GLY A 380 10.00 -9.87 -23.17
N SER A 381 10.16 -8.56 -22.96
CA SER A 381 10.48 -7.59 -24.01
C SER A 381 11.97 -7.46 -24.34
N GLY A 382 12.87 -7.92 -23.45
CA GLY A 382 14.31 -7.67 -23.50
C GLY A 382 14.74 -6.27 -23.06
N ASN A 383 13.81 -5.32 -22.88
CA ASN A 383 14.12 -3.95 -22.47
C ASN A 383 14.35 -3.88 -20.96
N GLN A 384 15.44 -3.24 -20.56
CA GLN A 384 15.86 -3.15 -19.16
C GLN A 384 15.71 -1.71 -18.65
N LEU A 385 14.79 -1.50 -17.71
CA LEU A 385 14.52 -0.20 -17.10
C LEU A 385 14.96 -0.19 -15.64
N SER A 386 15.32 0.98 -15.15
CA SER A 386 15.50 1.25 -13.72
C SER A 386 14.15 1.27 -13.00
N LEU A 387 14.16 1.19 -11.67
CA LEU A 387 12.93 1.19 -10.88
C LEU A 387 12.14 2.50 -10.96
N SER A 388 12.80 3.66 -11.15
CA SER A 388 12.13 4.94 -11.38
C SER A 388 11.45 4.98 -12.74
N GLU A 389 12.14 4.55 -13.81
CA GLU A 389 11.56 4.47 -15.16
C GLU A 389 10.34 3.52 -15.19
N ILE A 390 10.37 2.41 -14.44
CA ILE A 390 9.22 1.50 -14.30
C ILE A 390 8.08 2.18 -13.53
N ALA A 391 8.38 2.90 -12.45
CA ALA A 391 7.38 3.65 -11.68
C ALA A 391 6.71 4.74 -12.54
N ASP A 392 7.48 5.46 -13.36
CA ASP A 392 6.98 6.45 -14.32
C ASP A 392 6.06 5.78 -15.36
N ALA A 393 6.49 4.65 -15.92
CA ALA A 393 5.70 3.93 -16.92
C ALA A 393 4.38 3.36 -16.34
N LEU A 394 4.40 2.88 -15.09
CA LEU A 394 3.18 2.46 -14.39
C LEU A 394 2.27 3.66 -14.07
N ALA A 395 2.82 4.78 -13.59
CA ALA A 395 2.06 6.01 -13.36
C ALA A 395 1.40 6.50 -14.66
N GLN A 396 2.13 6.46 -15.79
CA GLN A 396 1.59 6.80 -17.10
C GLN A 396 0.44 5.86 -17.48
N ARG A 397 0.61 4.53 -17.35
CA ARG A 397 -0.46 3.55 -17.61
C ARG A 397 -1.69 3.82 -16.76
N THR A 398 -1.53 4.02 -15.45
CA THR A 398 -2.67 4.28 -14.55
C THR A 398 -3.37 5.61 -14.85
N THR A 399 -2.63 6.67 -15.20
CA THR A 399 -3.26 7.96 -15.56
C THR A 399 -4.00 7.90 -16.89
N THR A 400 -3.66 6.99 -17.82
CA THR A 400 -4.41 6.80 -19.08
C THR A 400 -5.90 6.52 -18.86
N LEU A 401 -6.29 5.91 -17.73
CA LEU A 401 -7.68 5.67 -17.36
C LEU A 401 -8.53 6.95 -17.46
N PHE A 402 -7.93 8.08 -17.08
CA PHE A 402 -8.59 9.36 -16.98
C PHE A 402 -8.24 10.30 -18.11
N LEU A 403 -7.20 10.05 -18.91
CA LEU A 403 -6.77 10.95 -19.98
C LEU A 403 -7.48 10.64 -21.31
N LYS A 404 -7.66 11.67 -22.14
CA LYS A 404 -8.19 11.51 -23.50
C LYS A 404 -7.15 10.82 -24.37
N ASN A 405 -7.55 9.76 -25.05
CA ASN A 405 -6.74 9.07 -26.04
C ASN A 405 -6.77 9.80 -27.40
N LYS A 406 -6.14 9.21 -28.42
CA LYS A 406 -6.11 9.74 -29.80
C LYS A 406 -7.49 9.91 -30.46
N ASN A 407 -8.51 9.23 -29.96
CA ASN A 407 -9.90 9.34 -30.42
C ASN A 407 -10.71 10.35 -29.58
N ASN A 408 -10.07 11.10 -28.67
CA ASN A 408 -10.71 12.00 -27.72
C ASN A 408 -11.64 11.27 -26.72
N GLU A 409 -11.38 9.99 -26.44
CA GLU A 409 -12.13 9.13 -25.52
C GLU A 409 -11.30 8.85 -24.26
N ARG A 410 -11.94 8.66 -23.11
CA ARG A 410 -11.32 8.25 -21.84
C ARG A 410 -11.73 6.80 -21.51
N PRO A 411 -10.80 5.88 -21.21
CA PRO A 411 -11.15 4.51 -20.82
C PRO A 411 -12.22 4.46 -19.72
N VAL A 412 -12.09 5.28 -18.68
CA VAL A 412 -13.04 5.32 -17.56
C VAL A 412 -14.50 5.56 -18.01
N MET A 413 -14.72 6.29 -19.10
CA MET A 413 -16.05 6.64 -19.61
C MET A 413 -16.61 5.60 -20.61
N ALA A 414 -15.88 4.53 -20.93
CA ALA A 414 -16.24 3.58 -21.98
C ALA A 414 -17.58 2.85 -21.73
N ALA A 415 -18.05 2.75 -20.48
CA ALA A 415 -19.36 2.22 -20.15
C ALA A 415 -20.52 3.17 -20.52
N TYR A 416 -20.23 4.44 -20.83
CA TYR A 416 -21.20 5.50 -21.08
C TYR A 416 -20.96 6.17 -22.45
N PRO A 417 -21.12 5.44 -23.57
CA PRO A 417 -20.78 5.96 -24.90
C PRO A 417 -21.54 7.23 -25.28
N LEU A 418 -22.77 7.40 -24.80
CA LEU A 418 -23.56 8.62 -25.03
C LEU A 418 -22.98 9.84 -24.29
N LEU A 419 -22.55 9.67 -23.04
CA LEU A 419 -21.90 10.75 -22.28
C LEU A 419 -20.52 11.07 -22.85
N GLN A 420 -19.78 10.04 -23.28
CA GLN A 420 -18.48 10.22 -23.91
C GLN A 420 -18.56 10.97 -25.25
N ALA A 421 -19.62 10.72 -26.03
CA ALA A 421 -19.83 11.39 -27.32
C ALA A 421 -20.40 12.81 -27.19
N ASP A 422 -21.02 13.18 -26.07
CA ASP A 422 -21.63 14.51 -25.87
C ASP A 422 -20.54 15.57 -25.58
N PRO A 423 -20.37 16.60 -26.43
CA PRO A 423 -19.41 17.68 -26.19
C PRO A 423 -19.60 18.42 -24.87
N ARG A 424 -20.82 18.44 -24.32
CA ARG A 424 -21.15 19.10 -23.04
C ARG A 424 -20.68 18.29 -21.84
N SER A 425 -20.37 17.01 -22.03
CA SER A 425 -19.97 16.08 -20.97
C SER A 425 -18.46 15.79 -20.95
N GLN A 426 -17.66 16.46 -21.81
CA GLN A 426 -16.23 16.16 -21.96
C GLN A 426 -15.41 16.30 -20.67
N ASP A 427 -15.82 17.21 -19.77
CA ASP A 427 -15.16 17.48 -18.50
C ASP A 427 -15.90 16.86 -17.30
N LEU A 428 -17.01 16.17 -17.53
CA LEU A 428 -17.78 15.44 -16.51
C LEU A 428 -17.19 14.03 -16.32
N VAL A 429 -15.91 13.99 -15.91
CA VAL A 429 -15.17 12.73 -15.72
C VAL A 429 -15.69 12.01 -14.48
N LEU A 430 -16.09 10.75 -14.64
CA LEU A 430 -16.51 9.89 -13.54
C LEU A 430 -15.30 9.27 -12.84
N PHE A 431 -15.44 9.05 -11.53
CA PHE A 431 -14.42 8.41 -10.71
C PHE A 431 -15.01 7.12 -10.17
N HIS A 432 -14.52 6.01 -10.70
CA HIS A 432 -15.07 4.70 -10.38
C HIS A 432 -14.36 4.04 -9.19
N GLU A 433 -15.05 3.09 -8.57
CA GLU A 433 -14.52 2.24 -7.49
C GLU A 433 -13.23 1.53 -7.92
N TYR A 434 -13.30 0.91 -9.10
CA TYR A 434 -12.20 0.20 -9.74
C TYR A 434 -12.37 0.20 -11.26
N PHE A 435 -11.38 -0.34 -11.97
CA PHE A 435 -11.33 -0.29 -13.43
C PHE A 435 -11.15 -1.68 -14.03
N HIS A 436 -11.80 -1.93 -15.16
CA HIS A 436 -11.74 -3.22 -15.81
C HIS A 436 -10.29 -3.61 -16.16
N GLY A 437 -9.84 -4.78 -15.70
CA GLY A 437 -8.44 -5.22 -15.77
C GLY A 437 -7.84 -5.36 -17.17
N ASP A 438 -8.68 -5.47 -18.21
CA ASP A 438 -8.22 -5.58 -19.60
C ASP A 438 -8.46 -4.34 -20.48
N ASN A 439 -9.38 -3.43 -20.12
CA ASN A 439 -9.77 -2.32 -21.02
C ASN A 439 -10.00 -0.97 -20.32
N GLY A 440 -9.85 -0.93 -18.99
CA GLY A 440 -9.87 0.32 -18.23
C GLY A 440 -11.23 0.99 -18.08
N ARG A 441 -12.34 0.37 -18.53
CA ARG A 441 -13.67 0.95 -18.27
C ARG A 441 -13.91 1.09 -16.76
N GLY A 442 -14.60 2.17 -16.36
CA GLY A 442 -15.06 2.32 -15.00
C GLY A 442 -16.02 1.21 -14.58
N VAL A 443 -15.89 0.72 -13.35
CA VAL A 443 -16.73 -0.32 -12.75
C VAL A 443 -17.00 0.01 -11.28
N GLY A 444 -18.15 -0.44 -10.76
CA GLY A 444 -18.60 -0.10 -9.40
C GLY A 444 -19.06 1.35 -9.30
N ALA A 445 -19.13 1.84 -8.06
CA ALA A 445 -19.61 3.18 -7.74
C ALA A 445 -18.89 4.26 -8.55
N SER A 446 -19.63 5.21 -9.14
CA SER A 446 -19.14 6.13 -10.19
C SER A 446 -18.79 7.54 -9.72
N HIS A 447 -19.03 7.85 -8.45
CA HIS A 447 -18.69 9.12 -7.80
C HIS A 447 -17.68 8.88 -6.67
N GLN A 448 -16.82 7.90 -6.86
CA GLN A 448 -15.74 7.57 -5.95
C GLN A 448 -14.54 8.49 -6.13
N THR A 449 -14.76 9.82 -6.05
CA THR A 449 -13.70 10.82 -5.87
C THR A 449 -13.08 10.76 -4.47
N GLY A 450 -13.09 9.56 -3.89
CA GLY A 450 -12.35 9.14 -2.74
C GLY A 450 -10.96 8.67 -3.18
N TRP A 451 -10.67 7.38 -3.04
CA TRP A 451 -9.33 6.88 -3.34
C TRP A 451 -8.94 6.97 -4.82
N SER A 452 -9.92 7.02 -5.75
CA SER A 452 -9.61 7.20 -7.17
C SER A 452 -9.11 8.61 -7.45
N GLY A 453 -9.33 9.54 -6.53
CA GLY A 453 -8.73 10.88 -6.51
C GLY A 453 -7.21 10.87 -6.36
N LEU A 454 -6.57 9.77 -5.92
CA LEU A 454 -5.11 9.64 -5.89
C LEU A 454 -4.46 9.83 -7.27
N VAL A 455 -5.22 9.66 -8.37
CA VAL A 455 -4.72 10.00 -9.71
C VAL A 455 -4.21 11.44 -9.81
N ALA A 456 -4.78 12.37 -9.03
CA ALA A 456 -4.31 13.75 -8.97
C ALA A 456 -2.84 13.82 -8.55
N LEU A 457 -2.44 13.02 -7.55
CA LEU A 457 -1.05 12.95 -7.08
C LEU A 457 -0.11 12.31 -8.12
N LEU A 458 -0.61 11.40 -8.96
CA LEU A 458 0.16 10.81 -10.07
C LEU A 458 0.35 11.77 -11.26
N LEU A 459 -0.55 12.72 -11.44
CA LEU A 459 -0.52 13.70 -12.53
C LEU A 459 0.32 14.95 -12.20
N GLN A 460 0.59 15.22 -10.93
CA GLN A 460 1.47 16.33 -10.55
C GLN A 460 2.92 16.00 -10.95
N PRO A 461 3.72 17.01 -11.35
CA PRO A 461 5.16 16.84 -11.41
C PRO A 461 5.68 16.44 -10.03
N ARG A 462 6.84 15.78 -9.99
CA ARG A 462 7.38 15.22 -8.75
C ARG A 462 8.74 15.82 -8.45
N GLU A 463 8.89 16.39 -7.27
CA GLU A 463 10.19 16.80 -6.76
C GLU A 463 10.78 15.77 -5.80
N PRO A 464 12.10 15.52 -5.86
CA PRO A 464 12.79 14.75 -4.83
C PRO A 464 12.77 15.51 -3.49
N ALA A 465 12.09 14.97 -2.49
CA ALA A 465 12.13 15.43 -1.11
C ALA A 465 13.00 14.50 -0.23
N SER A 466 13.32 14.96 0.98
CA SER A 466 14.02 14.16 2.01
C SER A 466 13.30 12.84 2.34
N SER A 467 12.05 12.74 1.95
CA SER A 467 11.14 11.67 2.29
C SER A 467 10.51 11.01 1.03
N GLY A 468 11.19 11.07 -0.11
CA GLY A 468 10.70 10.48 -1.37
C GLY A 468 10.15 11.56 -2.30
N PHE A 469 9.24 11.23 -3.20
CA PHE A 469 8.69 12.20 -4.14
C PHE A 469 7.43 12.86 -3.58
N VAL A 470 7.40 14.19 -3.60
CA VAL A 470 6.22 14.99 -3.25
C VAL A 470 5.77 15.72 -4.52
N PRO A 471 4.46 15.92 -4.72
CA PRO A 471 3.98 16.78 -5.78
C PRO A 471 4.70 18.13 -5.78
N GLU A 472 5.22 18.52 -6.94
CA GLU A 472 5.82 19.81 -7.21
C GLU A 472 4.70 20.85 -7.13
N THR A 473 4.62 21.54 -6.01
CA THR A 473 3.63 22.61 -5.83
C THR A 473 4.21 23.83 -6.53
N GLY A 474 3.63 24.21 -7.68
CA GLY A 474 4.07 25.39 -8.42
C GLY A 474 4.28 26.57 -7.49
N GLU A 475 5.34 27.35 -7.76
CA GLU A 475 5.71 28.53 -6.97
C GLU A 475 4.45 29.27 -6.53
N ALA A 476 4.34 29.54 -5.23
CA ALA A 476 3.41 30.55 -4.74
C ALA A 476 3.79 31.85 -5.44
N GLN A 477 3.19 32.11 -6.61
CA GLN A 477 3.42 33.30 -7.39
C GLN A 477 3.26 34.47 -6.46
N ASP A 478 4.35 35.24 -6.38
CA ASP A 478 4.51 36.45 -5.60
C ASP A 478 3.18 37.17 -5.43
N ALA A 479 2.68 37.19 -4.19
CA ALA A 479 1.73 38.21 -3.75
C ALA A 479 2.47 39.55 -3.60
N GLU A 480 3.19 39.97 -4.64
CA GLU A 480 3.69 41.31 -4.84
C GLU A 480 3.33 41.72 -6.27
N VAL A 481 2.35 42.62 -6.36
CA VAL A 481 2.16 43.73 -7.32
C VAL A 481 0.67 43.90 -7.62
N ALA A 482 0.02 44.72 -6.78
CA ALA A 482 -0.97 45.70 -7.23
C ALA A 482 -1.29 46.70 -6.09
N ALA A 483 -0.25 47.29 -5.50
CA ALA A 483 -0.37 48.56 -4.79
C ALA A 483 0.38 49.64 -5.57
N SER A 484 -0.04 49.86 -6.82
CA SER A 484 0.21 51.13 -7.50
C SER A 484 -0.92 51.39 -8.51
N VAL A 485 -1.41 52.64 -8.47
CA VAL A 485 -2.35 53.28 -9.41
C VAL A 485 -3.85 53.08 -9.14
N LYS A 486 -4.39 53.78 -8.12
CA LYS A 486 -5.10 55.07 -8.32
C LYS A 486 -5.35 55.80 -7.01
#